data_AF-A0A1R3GA18-F1
#
_entry.id   AF-A0A1R3GA18-F1
#
_cell.length_a   1.000
_cell.length_b   1.000
_cell.length_c   1.000
_cell.angle_alpha   90.00
_cell.angle_beta   90.00
_cell.angle_gamma   90.00
#
_symmetry.space_group_name_H-M   'P 1'
#
loop_
_entity.id
_entity.type
_entity.pdbx_description
1 polymer ?
#
loop_
_entity_poly.entity_id
_entity_poly.type
_entity_poly.pdbx_seq_one_letter_code
_entity_poly.pdbx_strand_id
1 'polypeptide(L)'
;WTKILCFSFANGSIDGHSVPGMPSLYSIEHTYKLDYTDQETKVFGLISKLVGHNRGPLLHNPTFRHENFNGVYVPMFVDNLKEFFSTYSSPDFAGFSVGFPYKEAVVEFCDEVHPLAE
;
A
#
# COMPACT_ATOMS: atom_id res chain seq x y z
N TRP A 1 9.48 -14.74 -3.00
CA TRP A 1 8.07 -14.91 -2.61
C TRP A 1 7.78 -14.30 -1.23
N THR A 2 8.31 -13.12 -0.94
CA THR A 2 8.18 -12.48 0.37
C THR A 2 7.04 -11.46 0.32
N LYS A 3 5.94 -11.85 0.96
CA LYS A 3 4.84 -11.06 1.53
C LYS A 3 4.95 -9.53 1.40
N ILE A 4 4.16 -8.95 0.51
CA ILE A 4 3.61 -7.59 0.67
C ILE A 4 2.09 -7.75 0.68
N LEU A 5 1.56 -8.21 1.81
CA LEU A 5 0.19 -7.94 2.18
C LEU A 5 0.28 -6.88 3.26
N CYS A 6 0.08 -5.65 2.84
CA CYS A 6 0.03 -4.52 3.72
C CYS A 6 -1.36 -4.52 4.38
N PHE A 7 -1.37 -4.95 5.64
CA PHE A 7 -2.56 -5.22 6.44
C PHE A 7 -3.25 -3.89 6.78
N SER A 8 -4.38 -3.63 6.13
CA SER A 8 -5.39 -2.72 6.70
C SER A 8 -6.21 -3.48 7.72
N PHE A 9 -6.68 -2.78 8.76
CA PHE A 9 -7.77 -3.27 9.60
C PHE A 9 -9.04 -3.50 8.77
N ALA A 10 -9.09 -4.63 8.09
CA ALA A 10 -10.29 -5.28 7.61
C ALA A 10 -10.52 -6.49 8.52
N ASN A 11 -11.78 -6.75 8.85
CA ASN A 11 -12.17 -7.95 9.57
C ASN A 11 -12.37 -9.08 8.54
N GLY A 12 -11.27 -9.64 8.06
CA GLY A 12 -11.27 -10.91 7.32
C GLY A 12 -11.46 -12.08 8.28
N SER A 13 -12.07 -13.15 7.80
CA SER A 13 -12.33 -14.36 8.58
C SER A 13 -11.66 -15.56 7.92
N ILE A 14 -10.94 -16.37 8.69
CA ILE A 14 -10.50 -17.72 8.31
C ILE A 14 -11.28 -18.68 9.19
N ASP A 15 -11.96 -19.67 8.60
CA ASP A 15 -12.73 -20.68 9.33
C ASP A 15 -13.74 -20.10 10.35
N GLY A 16 -14.31 -18.93 10.05
CA GLY A 16 -15.29 -18.26 10.91
C GLY A 16 -14.69 -17.36 12.00
N HIS A 17 -13.37 -17.32 12.17
CA HIS A 17 -12.69 -16.46 13.14
C HIS A 17 -12.15 -15.19 12.48
N SER A 18 -12.59 -14.03 12.98
CA SER A 18 -12.05 -12.74 12.55
C SER A 18 -10.58 -12.62 12.96
N VAL A 19 -9.69 -12.46 11.98
CA VAL A 19 -8.27 -12.22 12.21
C VAL A 19 -8.00 -10.74 11.99
N PRO A 20 -7.63 -9.97 13.03
CA PRO A 20 -7.31 -8.56 12.89
C PRO A 20 -6.24 -8.32 11.82
N GLY A 21 -6.52 -7.39 10.91
CA GLY A 21 -5.62 -7.04 9.81
C GLY A 21 -5.85 -7.84 8.53
N MET A 22 -6.53 -8.99 8.59
CA MET A 22 -6.72 -9.81 7.40
C MET A 22 -7.73 -9.18 6.43
N PRO A 23 -7.40 -8.98 5.14
CA PRO A 23 -8.39 -8.54 4.17
C PRO A 23 -9.48 -9.61 3.98
N SER A 24 -10.71 -9.16 3.76
CA SER A 24 -11.79 -10.08 3.38
C SER A 24 -11.52 -10.71 2.01
N LEU A 25 -12.05 -11.91 1.77
CA LEU A 25 -11.99 -12.56 0.47
C LEU A 25 -12.58 -11.66 -0.63
N TYR A 26 -13.68 -10.98 -0.33
CA TYR A 26 -14.30 -10.00 -1.21
C TYR A 26 -13.32 -8.88 -1.61
N SER A 27 -12.56 -8.32 -0.67
CA SER A 27 -11.54 -7.30 -0.95
C SER A 27 -10.42 -7.85 -1.84
N ILE A 28 -9.94 -9.07 -1.58
CA ILE A 28 -8.91 -9.72 -2.41
C ILE A 28 -9.41 -9.84 -3.85
N GLU A 29 -10.61 -10.39 -4.03
CA GLU A 29 -11.19 -10.68 -5.34
C GLU A 29 -11.58 -9.40 -6.10
N HIS A 30 -12.17 -8.41 -5.44
CA HIS A 30 -12.79 -7.27 -6.13
C HIS A 30 -11.93 -6.00 -6.10
N THR A 31 -11.16 -5.78 -5.03
CA THR A 31 -10.31 -4.57 -4.89
C THR A 31 -8.94 -4.80 -5.52
N TYR A 32 -8.26 -5.88 -5.15
CA TYR A 32 -6.91 -6.16 -5.61
C TYR A 32 -6.87 -6.89 -6.95
N LYS A 33 -7.82 -7.81 -7.20
CA LYS A 33 -7.90 -8.60 -8.44
C LYS A 33 -6.54 -9.20 -8.81
N LEU A 34 -6.07 -10.15 -8.00
CA LEU A 34 -4.71 -10.71 -8.08
C LEU A 34 -4.35 -11.30 -9.46
N ASP A 35 -5.33 -11.66 -10.29
CA ASP A 35 -5.12 -12.09 -11.67
C ASP A 35 -4.48 -11.00 -12.57
N TYR A 36 -4.45 -9.75 -12.12
CA TYR A 36 -3.81 -8.61 -12.78
C TYR A 36 -2.41 -8.29 -12.20
N THR A 37 -1.84 -9.19 -11.42
CA THR A 37 -0.53 -8.99 -10.78
C THR A 37 0.42 -10.12 -11.16
N ASP A 38 1.65 -9.76 -11.50
CA ASP A 38 2.74 -10.66 -11.87
C ASP A 38 4.06 -10.22 -11.20
N GLN A 39 5.19 -10.76 -11.67
CA GLN A 39 6.51 -10.45 -11.13
C GLN A 39 7.02 -9.05 -11.50
N GLU A 40 6.44 -8.42 -12.51
CA GLU A 40 6.83 -7.09 -12.99
C GLU A 40 5.95 -5.98 -12.41
N THR A 41 4.85 -6.34 -11.71
CA THR A 41 3.92 -5.39 -11.12
C THR A 41 4.60 -4.44 -10.15
N LYS A 42 4.39 -3.14 -10.38
CA LYS A 42 4.88 -2.08 -9.50
C LYS A 42 3.95 -1.86 -8.31
N VAL A 43 4.53 -1.83 -7.12
CA VAL A 43 3.83 -1.62 -5.87
C VAL A 43 3.78 -0.13 -5.54
N PHE A 44 2.57 0.36 -5.33
CA PHE A 44 2.26 1.66 -4.78
C PHE A 44 1.57 1.49 -3.44
N GLY A 45 1.60 2.49 -2.56
CA GLY A 45 0.83 2.36 -1.34
C GLY A 45 0.67 3.61 -0.50
N LEU A 46 -0.19 3.51 0.51
CA LEU A 46 -0.31 4.54 1.55
C LEU A 46 0.53 4.13 2.75
N ILE A 47 1.57 4.87 3.08
CA ILE A 47 2.32 4.69 4.34
C ILE A 47 1.65 5.50 5.46
N SER A 48 1.26 4.85 6.56
CA SER A 48 0.52 5.49 7.65
C SER A 48 0.53 4.61 8.91
N LYS A 49 0.36 5.21 10.10
CA LYS A 49 -0.04 4.44 11.30
C LYS A 49 -1.54 4.15 11.33
N LEU A 50 -2.32 4.86 10.50
CA LEU A 50 -3.76 4.76 10.39
C LEU A 50 -4.13 4.34 8.96
N VAL A 51 -4.22 3.03 8.72
CA VAL A 51 -4.56 2.47 7.39
C VAL A 51 -5.95 1.87 7.29
N GLY A 52 -6.63 1.63 8.42
CA GLY A 52 -7.88 0.84 8.49
C GLY A 52 -9.06 1.36 7.67
N HIS A 53 -9.09 2.65 7.32
CA HIS A 53 -10.15 3.25 6.52
C HIS A 53 -9.66 3.76 5.15
N ASN A 54 -8.46 3.34 4.72
CA ASN A 54 -7.91 3.79 3.46
C ASN A 54 -8.73 3.29 2.27
N ARG A 55 -9.30 4.22 1.51
CA ARG A 55 -10.03 3.92 0.27
C ARG A 55 -9.15 4.00 -0.98
N GLY A 56 -7.85 4.30 -0.82
CA GLY A 56 -6.87 4.36 -1.92
C GLY A 56 -6.89 3.13 -2.83
N PRO A 57 -6.93 1.89 -2.33
CA PRO A 57 -7.02 0.70 -3.18
C PRO A 57 -8.28 0.65 -4.05
N LEU A 58 -9.41 1.18 -3.56
CA LEU A 58 -10.67 1.25 -4.32
C LEU A 58 -10.63 2.33 -5.41
N LEU A 59 -9.72 3.31 -5.29
CA LEU A 59 -9.54 4.38 -6.26
C LEU A 59 -8.45 4.06 -7.29
N HIS A 60 -7.26 3.68 -6.82
CA HIS A 60 -6.09 3.53 -7.68
C HIS A 60 -6.08 2.23 -8.46
N ASN A 61 -6.46 1.09 -7.87
CA ASN A 61 -6.39 -0.20 -8.57
C ASN A 61 -7.31 -0.27 -9.79
N PRO A 62 -8.57 0.22 -9.74
CA PRO A 62 -9.39 0.31 -10.94
C PRO A 62 -8.78 1.19 -12.03
N THR A 63 -8.19 2.33 -11.65
CA THR A 63 -7.54 3.25 -12.59
C THR A 63 -6.31 2.63 -13.23
N PHE A 64 -5.44 1.98 -12.45
CA PHE A 64 -4.28 1.26 -13.00
C PHE A 64 -4.70 0.23 -14.04
N ARG A 65 -5.74 -0.55 -13.75
CA ARG A 65 -6.29 -1.52 -14.71
C ARG A 65 -6.90 -0.84 -15.94
N HIS A 66 -7.63 0.26 -15.76
CA HIS A 66 -8.23 1.01 -16.88
C HIS A 66 -7.16 1.54 -17.84
N GLU A 67 -6.04 2.01 -17.31
CA GLU A 67 -4.90 2.53 -18.09
C GLU A 67 -3.92 1.44 -18.55
N ASN A 68 -4.22 0.15 -18.32
CA ASN A 68 -3.32 -0.98 -18.55
C ASN A 68 -1.92 -0.79 -17.91
N PHE A 69 -1.89 -0.10 -16.77
CA PHE A 69 -0.68 0.10 -16.00
C PHE A 69 -0.49 -1.08 -15.04
N ASN A 70 0.64 -1.78 -15.14
CA ASN A 70 0.97 -2.93 -14.31
C ASN A 70 1.39 -2.47 -12.89
N GLY A 71 0.40 -2.03 -12.12
CA GLY A 71 0.59 -1.51 -10.78
C GLY A 71 -0.48 -1.99 -9.80
N VAL A 72 -0.10 -2.10 -8.53
CA VAL A 72 -1.01 -2.40 -7.42
C VAL A 72 -0.81 -1.40 -6.29
N TYR A 73 -1.91 -0.85 -5.81
CA TYR A 73 -1.95 0.08 -4.68
C TYR A 73 -2.40 -0.64 -3.41
N VAL A 74 -1.54 -0.65 -2.39
CA VAL A 74 -1.78 -1.35 -1.12
C VAL A 74 -1.65 -0.42 0.11
N PRO A 75 -2.44 -0.64 1.16
CA PRO A 75 -2.43 0.20 2.36
C PRO A 75 -1.40 -0.27 3.41
N MET A 76 -0.31 0.46 3.59
CA MET A 76 0.88 0.04 4.33
C MET A 76 0.93 0.60 5.76
N PHE A 77 0.72 -0.28 6.75
CA PHE A 77 0.96 0.08 8.14
C PHE A 77 2.48 0.17 8.36
N VAL A 78 2.94 1.36 8.73
CA VAL A 78 4.37 1.64 8.95
C VAL A 78 4.52 2.16 10.37
N ASP A 79 5.41 1.55 11.15
CA ASP A 79 5.76 2.04 12.50
C ASP A 79 7.03 2.89 12.52
N ASN A 80 7.98 2.56 11.64
CA ASN A 80 9.29 3.19 11.53
C ASN A 80 9.59 3.48 10.05
N LEU A 81 9.65 4.76 9.68
CA LEU A 81 9.91 5.20 8.31
C LEU A 81 11.30 4.77 7.82
N LYS A 82 12.32 4.85 8.67
CA LYS A 82 13.70 4.51 8.30
C LYS A 82 13.84 3.03 7.95
N GLU A 83 13.29 2.16 8.80
CA GLU A 83 13.28 0.71 8.54
C GLU A 83 12.44 0.38 7.31
N PHE A 84 11.31 1.07 7.14
CA PHE A 84 10.46 0.90 5.96
C PHE A 84 11.22 1.21 4.67
N PHE A 85 11.82 2.40 4.55
CA PHE A 85 12.53 2.79 3.35
C PHE A 85 13.82 1.99 3.12
N SER A 86 14.49 1.51 4.19
CA SER A 86 15.63 0.60 4.00
C SER A 86 15.20 -0.77 3.46
N THR A 87 14.05 -1.28 3.93
CA THR A 87 13.52 -2.59 3.55
C THR A 87 12.92 -2.59 2.14
N TYR A 88 12.22 -1.52 1.78
CA TYR A 88 11.46 -1.41 0.53
C TYR A 88 12.12 -0.43 -0.46
N SER A 89 13.44 -0.53 -0.60
CA SER A 89 14.27 0.29 -1.50
C SER A 89 14.37 -0.27 -2.93
N SER A 90 13.81 -1.45 -3.20
CA SER A 90 13.78 -2.04 -4.55
C SER A 90 12.97 -1.17 -5.52
N PRO A 91 13.34 -1.10 -6.82
CA PRO A 91 12.54 -0.43 -7.86
C PRO A 91 11.14 -1.03 -8.08
N ASP A 92 10.79 -2.13 -7.42
CA ASP A 92 9.43 -2.65 -7.40
C ASP A 92 8.47 -1.77 -6.60
N PHE A 93 8.98 -0.99 -5.65
CA PHE A 93 8.22 -0.03 -4.86
C PHE A 93 8.31 1.35 -5.48
N ALA A 94 7.40 1.63 -6.40
CA ALA A 94 7.51 2.76 -7.31
C ALA A 94 6.97 4.09 -6.74
N GLY A 95 6.18 4.07 -5.67
CA GLY A 95 5.71 5.31 -5.05
C GLY A 95 4.74 5.16 -3.89
N PHE A 96 4.71 6.17 -3.03
CA PHE A 96 3.90 6.16 -1.82
C PHE A 96 3.08 7.44 -1.65
N SER A 97 1.82 7.28 -1.29
CA SER A 97 1.07 8.34 -0.61
C SER A 97 1.40 8.32 0.87
N VAL A 98 1.35 9.49 1.52
CA VAL A 98 1.75 9.64 2.91
C VAL A 98 0.56 10.04 3.77
N GLY A 99 0.24 9.21 4.75
CA GLY A 99 -0.82 9.40 5.73
C GLY A 99 -0.30 9.96 7.06
N PHE A 100 -1.22 10.15 8.01
CA PHE A 100 -0.87 10.58 9.36
C PHE A 100 -0.10 9.49 10.12
N PRO A 101 0.94 9.83 10.92
CA PRO A 101 1.46 11.16 11.23
C PRO A 101 2.66 11.58 10.36
N TYR A 102 2.88 10.93 9.21
CA TYR A 102 4.17 10.93 8.53
C TYR A 102 4.38 12.04 7.51
N LYS A 103 3.39 12.90 7.28
CA LYS A 103 3.45 13.89 6.20
C LYS A 103 4.66 14.84 6.28
N GLU A 104 5.07 15.23 7.47
CA GLU A 104 6.27 16.07 7.68
C GLU A 104 7.53 15.21 7.74
N ALA A 105 7.51 14.14 8.54
CA ALA A 105 8.68 13.29 8.76
C ALA A 105 9.20 12.58 7.49
N VAL A 106 8.35 12.37 6.49
CA VAL A 106 8.76 11.72 5.23
C VAL A 106 9.74 12.57 4.42
N VAL A 107 9.73 13.89 4.59
CA VAL A 107 10.57 14.82 3.81
C VAL A 107 12.06 14.52 4.01
N GLU A 108 12.46 14.09 5.21
CA GLU A 108 13.83 13.68 5.54
C GLU A 108 14.32 12.46 4.74
N PHE A 109 13.42 11.70 4.12
CA PHE A 109 13.71 10.49 3.34
C PHE A 109 13.67 10.74 1.83
N CYS A 110 13.35 11.95 1.39
CA CYS A 110 13.32 12.32 -0.01
C CYS A 110 14.69 12.87 -0.44
N ASP A 111 15.25 12.34 -1.53
CA ASP A 111 16.47 12.91 -2.13
C ASP A 111 16.21 14.31 -2.72
N GLU A 112 15.00 14.52 -3.24
CA GLU A 112 14.53 15.78 -3.80
C GLU A 112 13.14 16.12 -3.26
N VAL A 113 12.93 17.39 -2.90
CA VAL A 113 11.66 17.91 -2.39
C VAL A 113 11.20 19.02 -3.31
N HIS A 114 9.96 18.91 -3.79
CA HIS A 114 9.38 19.96 -4.60
C HIS A 114 9.21 21.24 -3.75
N PRO A 115 9.51 22.46 -4.24
CA PRO A 115 9.46 23.69 -3.43
C PRO A 115 8.10 24.01 -2.78
N LEU A 116 7.00 23.47 -3.31
CA LEU A 116 5.67 23.58 -2.71
C LEU A 116 5.43 22.66 -1.50
N ALA A 117 6.36 21.73 -1.25
CA ALA A 117 6.32 20.75 -0.17
C ALA A 117 7.40 20.98 0.89
N GLU A 118 8.21 22.05 0.75
CA GLU A 118 9.11 22.56 1.80
C GLU A 118 8.36 23.32 2.90
#